data_AF-A0A6L9QEC6-F1
#
_entry.id   AF-A0A6L9QEC6-F1
#
_cell.length_a   1.000
_cell.length_b   1.000
_cell.length_c   1.000
_cell.angle_alpha   90.00
_cell.angle_beta   90.00
_cell.angle_gamma   90.00
#
_symmetry.space_group_name_H-M   'P 1'
#
loop_
_entity.id
_entity.type
_entity.pdbx_description
1 polymer ?
#
loop_
_entity_poly.entity_id
_entity_poly.type
_entity_poly.pdbx_seq_one_letter_code
_entity_poly.pdbx_strand_id
1 'polypeptide(L)' 'MGDGKLGRIAELLAGRNAIDEEISAITQRPMTAGHLGEWIASRVFDIEVEESAANTAFNGRVRRGPLQGRIYLGGVPV' A
#
# COMPACT_ATOMS: atom_id res chain seq x y z
N MET A 1 -15.97 32.53 1.47
CA MET A 1 -15.72 31.23 0.80
C MET A 1 -16.51 30.21 1.62
N GLY A 2 -17.72 29.89 1.16
CA GLY A 2 -18.83 29.50 2.04
C GLY A 2 -18.85 28.03 2.50
N ASP A 3 -19.53 27.83 3.63
CA ASP A 3 -19.72 26.59 4.39
C ASP A 3 -20.14 25.36 3.55
N GLY A 4 -20.79 25.57 2.40
CA GLY A 4 -21.16 24.49 1.47
C GLY A 4 -19.96 23.71 0.90
N LYS A 5 -18.80 24.36 0.69
CA LYS A 5 -17.58 23.64 0.27
C LYS A 5 -17.02 22.79 1.40
N LEU A 6 -17.12 23.26 2.63
CA LEU A 6 -16.66 22.53 3.81
C LEU A 6 -17.52 21.28 4.05
N GLY A 7 -18.85 21.42 3.96
CA GLY A 7 -19.77 20.29 4.03
C GLY A 7 -19.47 19.21 2.98
N ARG A 8 -19.23 19.63 1.72
CA ARG A 8 -18.87 18.67 0.66
C ARG A 8 -17.54 17.95 0.93
N ILE A 9 -16.55 18.64 1.49
CA ILE A 9 -15.27 18.01 1.85
C ILE A 9 -15.46 17.02 3.00
N ALA A 10 -16.30 17.33 3.99
CA ALA A 10 -16.61 16.40 5.08
C ALA A 10 -17.28 15.11 4.58
N GLU A 11 -18.23 15.20 3.64
CA GLU A 11 -18.85 14.02 3.01
C GLU A 11 -17.82 13.16 2.25
N LEU A 12 -16.94 13.79 1.48
CA LEU A 12 -15.90 13.09 0.74
C LEU A 12 -14.90 12.40 1.67
N LEU A 13 -14.54 13.06 2.78
CA LEU A 13 -13.67 12.48 3.80
C LEU A 13 -14.33 11.29 4.50
N ALA A 14 -15.62 11.36 4.82
CA ALA A 14 -16.34 10.23 5.41
C ALA A 14 -16.35 9.01 4.48
N GLY A 15 -16.63 9.22 3.19
CA GLY A 15 -16.58 8.14 2.19
C GLY A 15 -15.18 7.55 2.02
N ARG A 16 -14.14 8.39 2.03
CA ARG A 16 -12.75 7.93 2.00
C ARG A 16 -12.40 7.10 3.23
N ASN A 17 -12.76 7.56 4.44
CA ASN A 17 -12.44 6.84 5.67
C ASN A 17 -13.06 5.44 5.69
N ALA A 18 -14.29 5.27 5.21
CA ALA A 18 -14.93 3.96 5.10
C ALA A 18 -14.17 3.02 4.15
N ILE A 19 -13.76 3.53 2.97
CA ILE A 19 -12.94 2.77 2.01
C ILE A 19 -11.59 2.40 2.63
N ASP A 20 -10.97 3.33 3.35
CA ASP A 20 -9.67 3.13 4.00
C ASP A 20 -9.76 2.05 5.09
N GLU A 21 -10.87 1.99 5.84
CA GLU A 21 -11.15 0.92 6.81
C GLU A 21 -11.33 -0.45 6.15
N GLU A 22 -12.09 -0.53 5.06
CA GLU A 22 -12.28 -1.78 4.29
C GLU A 22 -10.95 -2.32 3.74
N ILE A 23 -10.14 -1.44 3.13
CA ILE A 23 -8.82 -1.81 2.62
C ILE A 23 -7.89 -2.23 3.77
N SER A 24 -7.92 -1.50 4.90
CA SER A 24 -7.10 -1.85 6.05
C SER A 24 -7.49 -3.22 6.63
N ALA A 25 -8.77 -3.56 6.64
CA ALA A 25 -9.25 -4.88 7.05
C ALA A 25 -8.79 -6.00 6.11
N ILE A 26 -8.76 -5.77 4.80
CA ILE A 26 -8.28 -6.76 3.82
C ILE A 26 -6.76 -6.94 3.91
N THR A 27 -6.03 -5.82 4.02
CA THR A 27 -4.57 -5.81 3.97
C THR A 27 -3.92 -6.07 5.33
N GLN A 28 -4.69 -5.98 6.43
CA GLN A 28 -4.23 -6.05 7.82
C GLN A 28 -3.14 -5.01 8.14
N ARG A 29 -3.16 -3.86 7.46
CA ARG A 29 -2.23 -2.74 7.63
C ARG A 29 -2.98 -1.41 7.49
N PRO A 30 -2.51 -0.31 8.11
CA PRO A 30 -3.12 1.00 7.91
C PRO A 30 -3.11 1.41 6.44
N MET A 31 -4.24 1.87 5.91
CA MET A 31 -4.33 2.38 4.55
C MET A 31 -3.43 3.60 4.37
N THR A 32 -2.38 3.40 3.59
CA THR A 32 -1.63 4.47 2.91
C THR A 32 -1.43 4.06 1.46
N ALA A 33 -1.27 5.03 0.56
CA ALA A 33 -0.99 4.72 -0.85
C ALA A 33 0.27 3.82 -1.02
N GLY A 34 1.28 4.03 -0.17
CA GLY A 34 2.51 3.21 -0.15
C GLY A 34 2.24 1.77 0.28
N HIS A 35 1.61 1.57 1.44
CA HIS A 35 1.31 0.22 1.95
C HIS A 35 0.42 -0.58 1.01
N LEU A 36 -0.58 0.07 0.39
CA LEU A 36 -1.46 -0.60 -0.57
C LEU A 36 -0.71 -1.03 -1.82
N GLY A 37 0.15 -0.16 -2.38
CA GLY A 37 0.97 -0.48 -3.55
C GLY A 37 1.90 -1.66 -3.30
N GLU A 38 2.55 -1.69 -2.13
CA GLU A 38 3.38 -2.80 -1.69
C GLU A 38 2.58 -4.09 -1.52
N TRP A 39 1.42 -4.03 -0.87
CA TRP A 39 0.56 -5.21 -0.71
C TRP A 39 0.13 -5.79 -2.06
N ILE A 40 -0.27 -4.95 -3.02
CA ILE A 40 -0.63 -5.39 -4.38
C ILE A 40 0.57 -6.03 -5.08
N ALA A 41 1.74 -5.40 -5.00
CA ALA A 41 2.97 -5.95 -5.58
C ALA A 41 3.30 -7.32 -4.99
N SER A 42 3.14 -7.51 -3.68
CA SER A 42 3.31 -8.81 -3.01
C SER A 42 2.43 -9.91 -3.59
N ARG A 43 1.18 -9.58 -3.96
CA ARG A 43 0.22 -10.55 -4.52
C ARG A 43 0.48 -10.84 -5.99
N VAL A 44 0.81 -9.81 -6.78
CA VAL A 44 1.01 -9.94 -8.23
C VAL A 44 2.36 -10.58 -8.56
N PHE A 45 3.42 -10.25 -7.82
CA PHE A 45 4.79 -10.66 -8.12
C PHE A 45 5.36 -11.72 -7.15
N ASP A 46 4.55 -12.25 -6.22
CA ASP A 46 4.96 -13.18 -5.15
C ASP A 46 6.25 -12.74 -4.43
N ILE A 47 6.27 -11.46 -4.04
CA ILE A 47 7.34 -10.85 -3.25
C ILE A 47 6.96 -10.83 -1.77
N GLU A 48 7.94 -11.07 -0.91
CA GLU A 48 7.85 -10.81 0.52
C GLU A 48 8.28 -9.37 0.78
N VAL A 49 7.28 -8.54 1.07
CA VAL A 49 7.48 -7.13 1.44
C VAL A 49 7.96 -7.11 2.88
N GLU A 50 9.02 -6.36 3.15
CA GLU A 50 9.52 -6.17 4.52
C GLU A 50 8.44 -5.47 5.37
N GLU A 51 8.13 -6.02 6.55
CA GLU A 51 7.04 -5.52 7.39
C GLU A 51 7.28 -4.09 7.91
N SER A 52 8.52 -3.62 7.86
CA SER A 52 8.92 -2.32 8.36
C SER A 52 9.38 -1.40 7.22
N ALA A 53 8.57 -0.38 6.93
CA ALA A 53 8.92 0.75 6.06
C ALA A 53 10.14 1.57 6.57
N ALA A 54 10.70 1.21 7.73
CA ALA A 54 11.92 1.80 8.29
C ALA A 54 13.19 1.42 7.50
N ASN A 55 13.15 0.37 6.68
CA ASN A 55 14.29 -0.02 5.85
C ASN A 55 14.14 0.56 4.43
N THR A 56 14.58 1.81 4.25
CA THR A 56 14.47 2.57 2.98
C THR A 56 15.34 2.01 1.85
N ALA A 57 16.15 0.98 2.11
CA ALA A 57 17.04 0.41 1.11
C ALA A 57 16.29 -0.44 0.08
N PHE A 58 15.17 -1.09 0.44
CA PHE A 58 14.37 -1.90 -0.49
C PHE A 58 12.96 -2.24 -0.01
N ASN A 59 12.04 -2.50 -0.96
CA ASN A 59 10.62 -2.75 -0.67
C ASN A 59 10.32 -4.22 -0.34
N GLY A 60 11.17 -5.17 -0.74
CA GLY A 60 10.98 -6.59 -0.44
C GLY A 60 11.96 -7.52 -1.16
N ARG A 61 11.78 -8.84 -0.96
CA ARG A 61 12.51 -9.90 -1.66
C ARG A 61 11.58 -10.82 -2.43
N VAL A 62 11.97 -11.23 -3.63
CA VAL A 62 11.18 -12.18 -4.42
C VAL A 62 11.29 -13.57 -3.79
N ARG A 63 10.15 -14.19 -3.47
CA ARG A 63 10.15 -15.50 -2.78
C ARG A 63 10.20 -16.70 -3.71
N ARG A 64 9.68 -16.60 -4.93
CA ARG A 64 9.59 -17.73 -5.87
C ARG A 64 9.80 -17.29 -7.31
N GLY A 65 10.04 -18.29 -8.17
CA GLY A 65 10.25 -18.08 -9.60
C GLY A 65 11.70 -17.71 -9.96
N PRO A 66 11.96 -17.37 -11.23
CA PRO A 66 13.32 -17.18 -11.76
C PRO A 66 14.14 -16.08 -11.09
N LEU A 67 13.49 -15.18 -10.36
CA LEU A 67 14.10 -14.04 -9.66
C LEU A 67 14.16 -14.24 -8.14
N GLN A 68 13.92 -15.46 -7.65
CA GLN A 68 13.98 -15.78 -6.22
C GLN A 68 15.28 -15.26 -5.57
N GLY A 69 15.14 -14.58 -4.42
CA GLY A 69 16.24 -14.00 -3.67
C GLY A 69 16.67 -12.60 -4.13
N ARG A 70 16.17 -12.09 -5.26
CA ARG A 70 16.40 -10.72 -5.72
C ARG A 70 15.61 -9.69 -4.92
N ILE A 71 16.08 -8.44 -5.00
CA ILE A 71 15.52 -7.31 -4.27
C ILE A 71 14.46 -6.62 -5.14
N TYR A 72 13.34 -6.24 -4.55
CA TYR A 72 12.31 -5.45 -5.23
C TYR A 72 12.46 -3.97 -4.84
N LEU A 73 12.76 -3.11 -5.83
CA LEU A 73 12.92 -1.67 -5.66
C LEU A 73 11.93 -0.94 -6.56
N GLY A 74 11.11 -0.05 -5.99
CA GLY A 74 10.31 0.89 -6.77
C GLY A 74 9.40 0.26 -7.84
N GLY A 75 8.96 -0.99 -7.65
CA GLY A 75 8.09 -1.68 -8.62
C GLY A 75 8.78 -2.68 -9.54
N VAL A 76 10.10 -2.92 -9.39
CA VAL A 76 10.84 -3.83 -10.27
C VAL A 76 11.83 -4.71 -9.47
N PRO A 77 11.94 -6.01 -9.78
CA PRO A 77 13.01 -6.85 -9.23
C PRO A 77 14.37 -6.53 -9.87
N VAL A 78 15.41 -6.34 -9.04
CA VAL A 78 16.81 -6.07 -9.42
C VAL A 78 17.76 -7.15 -8.90
#